data_AF-A0A920N086-F1
#
_entry.id   AF-A0A920N086-F1
#
_cell.length_a   1.000
_cell.length_b   1.000
_cell.length_c   1.000
_cell.angle_alpha   90.00
_cell.angle_beta   90.00
_cell.angle_gamma   90.00
#
_symmetry.space_group_name_H-M   'P 1'
#
loop_
_entity.id
_entity.type
_entity.pdbx_description
1 polymer ?
#
loop_
_entity_poly.entity_id
_entity_poly.type
_entity_poly.pdbx_seq_one_letter_code
_entity_poly.pdbx_strand_id
1 'polypeptide(L)'
;MTSRDRVTFKRWGGAILRPGPSRTNSWVYGDNIIAWGLLSTRSELPRAPDELSLFATEGYWAGKSMYLRRYSIRTDGFVSMRASLAGGEFVTRPLIFSGNKLVINYSTSAAGGVWVEIQDAAGKPIRGFAQADCHEVFGDEIERVVTWTDAETVSRLASRPIRLRFILKDADLFSFRFR
;
A
#
# COMPACT_ATOMS: atom_id res chain seq x y z
N MET A 1 4.31 0.95 -11.48
CA MET A 1 3.49 0.15 -12.42
C MET A 1 3.20 -1.20 -11.78
N THR A 2 2.13 -1.89 -12.15
CA THR A 2 1.80 -3.22 -11.61
C THR A 2 1.39 -4.17 -12.73
N SER A 3 1.59 -5.47 -12.52
CA SER A 3 1.18 -6.53 -13.44
C SER A 3 0.85 -7.80 -12.64
N ARG A 4 -0.11 -8.58 -13.14
CA ARG A 4 -0.47 -9.89 -12.56
C ARG A 4 0.20 -11.05 -13.29
N ASP A 5 0.45 -10.90 -14.59
CA ASP A 5 1.02 -11.90 -15.49
C ASP A 5 2.50 -11.66 -15.78
N ARG A 6 3.07 -10.55 -15.28
CA ARG A 6 4.42 -10.04 -15.58
C ARG A 6 4.64 -9.69 -17.06
N VAL A 7 3.56 -9.59 -17.85
CA VAL A 7 3.60 -9.29 -19.29
C VAL A 7 2.82 -8.01 -19.56
N THR A 8 1.58 -7.92 -19.06
CA THR A 8 0.70 -6.77 -19.22
C THR A 8 0.82 -5.87 -18.01
N PHE A 9 1.30 -4.64 -18.20
CA PHE A 9 1.50 -3.69 -17.12
C PHE A 9 0.51 -2.54 -17.18
N LYS A 10 -0.09 -2.22 -16.02
CA LYS A 10 -0.77 -0.94 -15.81
C LYS A 10 0.22 0.07 -15.24
N ARG A 11 0.34 1.21 -15.91
CA ARG A 11 1.14 2.35 -15.44
C ARG A 11 0.21 3.46 -14.97
N TRP A 12 0.54 4.06 -13.85
CA TRP A 12 -0.08 5.28 -13.36
C TRP A 12 0.72 6.46 -13.90
N GLY A 13 0.01 7.49 -14.41
CA GLY A 13 0.64 8.65 -15.04
C GLY A 13 1.23 9.67 -14.05
N GLY A 14 0.89 9.58 -12.78
CA GLY A 14 1.42 10.46 -11.74
C GLY A 14 2.89 10.17 -11.42
N ALA A 15 3.66 11.23 -11.18
CA ALA A 15 5.04 11.11 -10.72
C ALA A 15 5.11 10.62 -9.26
N ILE A 16 5.97 9.63 -9.00
CA ILE A 16 6.26 9.12 -7.64
C ILE A 16 7.10 10.15 -6.88
N LEU A 17 8.18 10.61 -7.50
CA LEU A 17 8.97 11.74 -7.02
C LEU A 17 8.61 12.97 -7.87
N ARG A 18 8.15 14.04 -7.23
CA ARG A 18 7.91 15.34 -7.88
C ARG A 18 9.15 16.23 -7.68
N PRO A 19 9.44 17.17 -8.61
CA PRO A 19 10.59 18.08 -8.49
C PRO A 19 10.62 18.96 -7.23
N GLY A 20 9.49 19.08 -6.52
CA GLY A 20 9.38 19.85 -5.29
C GLY A 20 9.27 21.36 -5.54
N PRO A 21 9.41 22.19 -4.48
CA PRO A 21 9.36 23.64 -4.59
C PRO A 21 10.52 24.21 -5.44
N SER A 22 10.27 25.31 -6.14
CA SER A 22 11.32 26.04 -6.86
C SER A 22 12.37 26.61 -5.91
N ARG A 23 13.64 26.30 -6.19
CA ARG A 23 14.82 26.73 -5.43
C ARG A 23 15.90 27.19 -6.40
N THR A 24 16.96 27.79 -5.88
CA THR A 24 18.18 28.06 -6.65
C THR A 24 18.67 26.76 -7.30
N ASN A 25 18.94 26.81 -8.61
CA ASN A 25 19.41 25.68 -9.41
C ASN A 25 18.47 24.45 -9.44
N SER A 26 17.16 24.61 -9.21
CA SER A 26 16.18 23.54 -9.44
C SER A 26 15.34 23.81 -10.71
N TRP A 27 14.55 22.82 -11.15
CA TRP A 27 13.75 22.91 -12.40
C TRP A 27 14.60 23.11 -13.67
N VAL A 28 15.81 22.56 -13.67
CA VAL A 28 16.74 22.57 -14.79
C VAL A 28 16.73 21.21 -15.51
N TYR A 29 17.29 21.16 -16.72
CA TYR A 29 17.35 19.91 -17.48
C TYR A 29 18.12 18.83 -16.70
N GLY A 30 17.52 17.65 -16.56
CA GLY A 30 18.08 16.50 -15.84
C GLY A 30 18.11 16.63 -14.32
N ASP A 31 17.48 17.68 -13.77
CA ASP A 31 17.07 17.71 -12.38
C ASP A 31 16.05 16.58 -12.14
N ASN A 32 16.11 15.94 -10.97
CA ASN A 32 15.21 14.85 -10.60
C ASN A 32 15.36 13.55 -11.43
N ILE A 33 16.49 13.34 -12.14
CA ILE A 33 16.76 12.05 -12.77
C ILE A 33 17.01 11.01 -11.67
N ILE A 34 16.23 9.94 -11.70
CA ILE A 34 16.34 8.82 -10.79
C ILE A 34 17.55 7.96 -11.21
N ALA A 35 18.49 7.78 -10.29
CA ALA A 35 19.60 6.85 -10.44
C ALA A 35 19.07 5.41 -10.55
N TRP A 36 19.82 4.54 -11.22
CA TRP A 36 19.38 3.17 -11.44
C TRP A 36 19.32 2.37 -10.12
N GLY A 37 18.16 1.76 -9.87
CA GLY A 37 17.92 0.86 -8.75
C GLY A 37 17.17 1.48 -7.58
N LEU A 38 16.65 0.60 -6.73
CA LEU A 38 16.09 0.91 -5.42
C LEU A 38 16.83 0.03 -4.41
N LEU A 39 17.27 0.63 -3.31
CA LEU A 39 17.98 -0.11 -2.26
C LEU A 39 17.07 -0.23 -1.04
N SER A 40 16.97 -1.42 -0.48
CA SER A 40 16.40 -1.57 0.86
C SER A 40 17.44 -1.10 1.87
N THR A 41 17.04 -0.16 2.73
CA THR A 41 17.91 0.45 3.74
C THR A 41 17.18 0.49 5.07
N ARG A 42 17.94 0.32 6.15
CA ARG A 42 17.40 0.42 7.51
C ARG A 42 16.81 1.80 7.76
N SER A 43 15.61 1.84 8.35
CA SER A 43 15.01 3.08 8.82
C SER A 43 15.75 3.62 10.05
N GLU A 44 15.89 4.94 10.13
CA GLU A 44 16.44 5.63 11.31
C GLU A 44 15.42 5.71 12.45
N LEU A 45 14.13 5.45 12.16
CA LEU A 45 13.07 5.48 13.16
C LEU A 45 13.05 4.20 14.01
N PRO A 46 13.03 4.31 15.35
CA PRO A 46 12.99 3.13 16.22
C PRO A 46 11.80 2.21 15.92
N ARG A 47 12.10 0.93 15.65
CA ARG A 47 11.13 -0.15 15.33
C ARG A 47 10.36 0.02 14.01
N ALA A 48 10.71 1.00 13.18
CA ALA A 48 10.17 1.09 11.84
C ALA A 48 10.75 -0.03 10.95
N PRO A 49 9.98 -0.51 9.94
CA PRO A 49 10.51 -1.44 8.95
C PRO A 49 11.58 -0.76 8.10
N ASP A 50 12.34 -1.57 7.36
CA ASP A 50 13.23 -1.05 6.33
C ASP A 50 12.45 -0.26 5.28
N GLU A 51 13.12 0.75 4.71
CA GLU A 51 12.60 1.65 3.69
C GLU A 51 13.29 1.42 2.35
N LEU A 52 12.65 1.89 1.28
CA LEU A 52 13.22 1.91 -0.06
C LEU A 52 13.92 3.26 -0.28
N SER A 53 15.23 3.20 -0.49
CA SER A 53 16.04 4.34 -0.88
C SER A 53 16.03 4.52 -2.39
N LEU A 54 15.64 5.73 -2.80
CA LEU A 54 15.66 6.25 -4.16
C LEU A 54 16.68 7.39 -4.21
N PHE A 55 17.55 7.40 -5.22
CA PHE A 55 18.51 8.49 -5.39
C PHE A 55 18.14 9.30 -6.63
N ALA A 56 18.11 10.63 -6.50
CA ALA A 56 17.85 11.52 -7.62
C ALA A 56 18.86 12.67 -7.67
N THR A 57 19.18 13.10 -8.89
CA THR A 57 20.05 14.25 -9.11
C THR A 57 19.35 15.56 -8.76
N GLU A 58 20.12 16.51 -8.23
CA GLU A 58 19.70 17.92 -8.10
C GLU A 58 20.72 18.87 -8.75
N GLY A 59 20.23 19.91 -9.42
CA GLY A 59 21.09 20.94 -10.04
C GLY A 59 21.87 20.43 -11.24
N TYR A 60 21.33 19.46 -11.96
CA TYR A 60 21.95 18.92 -13.17
C TYR A 60 22.09 20.03 -14.21
N TRP A 61 23.28 20.18 -14.82
CA TRP A 61 23.63 21.27 -15.73
C TRP A 61 23.51 22.70 -15.17
N ALA A 62 23.35 22.85 -13.85
CA ALA A 62 23.39 24.14 -13.18
C ALA A 62 24.72 24.32 -12.42
N GLY A 63 25.39 25.46 -12.65
CA GLY A 63 26.62 25.79 -11.95
C GLY A 63 27.80 24.85 -12.27
N LYS A 64 28.59 24.49 -11.26
CA LYS A 64 29.84 23.71 -11.39
C LYS A 64 29.73 22.25 -10.91
N SER A 65 28.61 21.87 -10.30
CA SER A 65 28.44 20.56 -9.67
C SER A 65 26.97 20.21 -9.54
N MET A 66 26.66 18.91 -9.48
CA MET A 66 25.34 18.39 -9.13
C MET A 66 25.36 17.77 -7.73
N TYR A 67 24.18 17.59 -7.14
CA TYR A 67 23.99 16.80 -5.94
C TYR A 67 23.31 15.47 -6.26
N LEU A 68 23.59 14.43 -5.48
CA LEU A 68 22.82 13.20 -5.46
C LEU A 68 22.07 13.13 -4.12
N ARG A 69 20.74 13.22 -4.15
CA ARG A 69 19.90 13.18 -2.95
C ARG A 69 19.28 11.81 -2.78
N ARG A 70 19.38 11.26 -1.57
CA ARG A 70 18.57 10.13 -1.12
C ARG A 70 17.19 10.61 -0.71
N TYR A 71 16.16 9.99 -1.27
CA TYR A 71 14.79 10.02 -0.80
C TYR A 71 14.46 8.64 -0.23
N SER A 72 13.64 8.60 0.81
CA SER A 72 13.08 7.35 1.31
C SER A 72 11.60 7.23 0.98
N ILE A 73 11.20 6.00 0.68
CA ILE A 73 9.82 5.61 0.41
C ILE A 73 9.52 4.42 1.30
N ARG A 74 8.31 4.38 1.89
CA ARG A 74 7.85 3.20 2.62
C ARG A 74 7.90 1.95 1.71
N THR A 75 8.24 0.81 2.29
CA THR A 75 8.26 -0.46 1.56
C THR A 75 6.87 -0.79 1.02
N ASP A 76 6.82 -1.23 -0.25
CA ASP A 76 5.60 -1.58 -0.98
C ASP A 76 4.51 -0.48 -1.07
N GLY A 77 4.90 0.80 -0.94
CA GLY A 77 3.97 1.94 -0.88
C GLY A 77 3.70 2.71 -2.17
N PHE A 78 3.91 2.11 -3.35
CA PHE A 78 3.91 2.88 -4.62
C PHE A 78 2.54 3.29 -5.12
N VAL A 79 1.54 2.41 -5.00
CA VAL A 79 0.18 2.61 -5.50
C VAL A 79 -0.79 1.92 -4.55
N SER A 80 -1.87 2.59 -4.22
CA SER A 80 -2.90 2.12 -3.30
C SER A 80 -4.30 2.15 -3.91
N MET A 81 -5.20 1.38 -3.32
CA MET A 81 -6.62 1.71 -3.30
C MET A 81 -6.83 2.76 -2.20
N ARG A 82 -7.26 3.95 -2.57
CA ARG A 82 -7.37 5.11 -1.67
C ARG A 82 -8.82 5.52 -1.47
N ALA A 83 -9.21 5.83 -0.24
CA ALA A 83 -10.45 6.52 0.08
C ALA A 83 -10.17 7.83 0.82
N SER A 84 -11.01 8.86 0.58
CA SER A 84 -10.99 10.10 1.36
C SER A 84 -11.68 9.89 2.72
N LEU A 85 -11.78 10.96 3.53
CA LEU A 85 -12.52 10.93 4.79
C LEU A 85 -14.02 10.63 4.62
N ALA A 86 -14.59 10.88 3.45
CA ALA A 86 -15.97 10.48 3.13
C ALA A 86 -16.13 8.95 3.06
N GLY A 87 -15.03 8.21 2.96
CA GLY A 87 -14.99 6.77 2.84
C GLY A 87 -15.16 6.26 1.42
N GLY A 88 -14.99 4.96 1.27
CA GLY A 88 -15.16 4.23 0.02
C GLY A 88 -14.97 2.74 0.24
N GLU A 89 -15.41 1.95 -0.72
CA GLU A 89 -15.28 0.51 -0.65
C GLU A 89 -15.05 -0.13 -2.01
N PHE A 90 -14.50 -1.33 -1.99
CA PHE A 90 -14.45 -2.17 -3.18
C PHE A 90 -14.55 -3.64 -2.79
N VAL A 91 -14.98 -4.46 -3.75
CA VAL A 91 -15.09 -5.92 -3.59
C VAL A 91 -14.17 -6.61 -4.58
N THR A 92 -13.42 -7.61 -4.12
CA THR A 92 -12.59 -8.42 -5.02
C THR A 92 -13.45 -9.27 -5.97
N ARG A 93 -12.83 -9.72 -7.06
CA ARG A 93 -13.35 -10.91 -7.75
C ARG A 93 -13.29 -12.12 -6.79
N PRO A 94 -14.12 -13.16 -7.00
CA PRO A 94 -14.01 -14.39 -6.24
C PRO A 94 -12.58 -14.93 -6.29
N LEU A 95 -12.06 -15.33 -5.15
CA LEU A 95 -10.73 -15.91 -5.01
C LEU A 95 -10.80 -17.16 -4.12
N ILE A 96 -9.91 -18.10 -4.39
CA ILE A 96 -9.63 -19.25 -3.54
C ILE A 96 -8.24 -19.02 -2.97
N PHE A 97 -8.06 -19.29 -1.68
CA PHE A 97 -6.81 -19.06 -0.99
C PHE A 97 -6.38 -20.27 -0.15
N SER A 98 -5.09 -20.29 0.15
CA SER A 98 -4.45 -21.13 1.16
C SER A 98 -3.95 -20.25 2.31
N GLY A 99 -3.84 -20.82 3.51
CA GLY A 99 -3.40 -20.10 4.70
C GLY A 99 -4.51 -19.96 5.74
N ASN A 100 -4.17 -19.36 6.88
CA ASN A 100 -5.08 -19.15 8.01
C ASN A 100 -5.18 -17.69 8.47
N LYS A 101 -4.39 -16.77 7.90
CA LYS A 101 -4.42 -15.34 8.24
C LYS A 101 -4.55 -14.47 6.99
N LEU A 102 -5.40 -13.45 7.06
CA LEU A 102 -5.41 -12.35 6.10
C LEU A 102 -4.46 -11.26 6.61
N VAL A 103 -3.47 -10.88 5.79
CA VAL A 103 -2.50 -9.84 6.11
C VAL A 103 -2.61 -8.72 5.09
N ILE A 104 -2.61 -7.47 5.55
CA ILE A 104 -2.70 -6.27 4.73
C ILE A 104 -1.50 -5.33 4.93
N ASN A 105 -1.18 -4.58 3.87
CA ASN A 105 -0.28 -3.42 3.89
C ASN A 105 -1.14 -2.16 3.69
N TYR A 106 -1.12 -1.24 4.65
CA TYR A 106 -2.03 -0.09 4.65
C TYR A 106 -1.41 1.15 5.31
N SER A 107 -2.08 2.29 5.15
CA SER A 107 -1.86 3.54 5.88
C SER A 107 -3.21 4.17 6.18
N THR A 108 -3.39 4.74 7.36
CA THR A 108 -4.55 5.58 7.68
C THR A 108 -4.10 6.90 8.27
N SER A 109 -4.98 7.90 8.25
CA SER A 109 -4.86 9.03 9.17
C SER A 109 -5.32 8.65 10.59
N ALA A 110 -5.18 9.56 11.54
CA ALA A 110 -5.65 9.38 12.92
C ALA A 110 -7.18 9.24 13.03
N ALA A 111 -7.94 9.77 12.07
CA ALA A 111 -9.40 9.65 12.01
C ALA A 111 -9.88 8.62 10.96
N GLY A 112 -8.92 7.93 10.34
CA GLY A 112 -9.14 6.95 9.28
C GLY A 112 -9.03 5.51 9.78
N GLY A 113 -9.53 4.59 8.98
CA GLY A 113 -9.63 3.19 9.32
C GLY A 113 -9.85 2.31 8.09
N VAL A 114 -9.52 1.03 8.25
CA VAL A 114 -9.77 -0.05 7.28
C VAL A 114 -10.56 -1.16 7.98
N TRP A 115 -11.59 -1.66 7.30
CA TRP A 115 -12.34 -2.85 7.69
C TRP A 115 -12.39 -3.83 6.54
N VAL A 116 -12.48 -5.12 6.86
CA VAL A 116 -12.60 -6.18 5.88
C VAL A 116 -13.79 -7.07 6.24
N GLU A 117 -14.72 -7.17 5.29
CA GLU A 117 -15.78 -8.16 5.31
C GLU A 117 -15.43 -9.32 4.36
N ILE A 118 -15.65 -10.55 4.82
CA ILE A 118 -15.52 -11.74 3.97
C ILE A 118 -16.91 -12.22 3.58
N GLN A 119 -17.15 -12.29 2.27
CA GLN A 119 -18.39 -12.73 1.68
C GLN A 119 -18.22 -14.08 1.00
N ASP A 120 -19.32 -14.81 0.86
CA ASP A 120 -19.37 -15.99 -0.01
C ASP A 120 -19.30 -15.61 -1.50
N ALA A 121 -19.30 -16.61 -2.38
CA ALA A 121 -19.24 -16.40 -3.82
C ALA A 121 -20.41 -15.55 -4.37
N ALA A 122 -21.58 -15.62 -3.71
CA ALA A 122 -22.79 -14.88 -4.05
C ALA A 122 -22.81 -13.45 -3.49
N GLY A 123 -21.80 -13.06 -2.70
CA GLY A 123 -21.70 -11.73 -2.10
C GLY A 123 -22.43 -11.59 -0.76
N LYS A 124 -22.84 -12.70 -0.14
CA LYS A 124 -23.46 -12.67 1.19
C LYS A 124 -22.36 -12.66 2.26
N PRO A 125 -22.41 -11.73 3.25
CA PRO A 125 -21.47 -11.74 4.38
C PRO A 125 -21.48 -13.07 5.11
N ILE A 126 -20.29 -13.60 5.42
CA ILE A 126 -20.13 -14.82 6.20
C ILE A 126 -20.19 -14.47 7.69
N ARG A 127 -21.02 -15.19 8.46
CA ARG A 127 -21.18 -14.97 9.90
C ARG A 127 -19.83 -15.01 10.65
N GLY A 128 -19.54 -13.98 11.44
CA GLY A 128 -18.27 -13.83 12.17
C GLY A 128 -17.15 -13.23 11.33
N PHE A 129 -17.44 -12.83 10.09
CA PHE A 129 -16.54 -12.09 9.20
C PHE A 129 -17.27 -10.91 8.52
N ALA A 130 -18.40 -10.45 9.07
CA ALA A 130 -19.08 -9.27 8.58
C ALA A 130 -18.27 -8.01 8.94
N GLN A 131 -18.55 -6.88 8.28
CA GLN A 131 -17.89 -5.61 8.63
C GLN A 131 -18.04 -5.27 10.12
N ALA A 132 -19.23 -5.49 10.70
CA ALA A 132 -19.52 -5.23 12.11
C ALA A 132 -18.72 -6.12 13.08
N ASP A 133 -18.25 -7.28 12.60
CA ASP A 133 -17.41 -8.19 13.38
C ASP A 133 -15.93 -7.85 13.22
N CYS A 134 -15.54 -7.03 12.24
CA CYS A 134 -14.15 -6.70 11.95
C CYS A 134 -13.63 -5.67 12.94
N HIS A 135 -12.50 -5.96 13.59
CA HIS A 135 -11.80 -4.93 14.34
C HIS A 135 -11.28 -3.86 13.39
N GLU A 136 -11.43 -2.59 13.78
CA GLU A 136 -10.89 -1.47 13.03
C GLU A 136 -9.36 -1.57 12.93
N VAL A 137 -8.85 -1.42 11.71
CA VAL A 137 -7.42 -1.42 11.43
C VAL A 137 -6.96 0.01 11.12
N PHE A 138 -6.04 0.53 11.91
CA PHE A 138 -5.54 1.91 11.82
C PHE A 138 -4.04 1.99 12.11
N GLY A 139 -3.36 2.97 11.50
CA GLY A 139 -1.91 3.15 11.58
C GLY A 139 -1.23 3.01 10.22
N ASP A 140 0.07 2.72 10.26
CA ASP A 140 0.91 2.50 9.08
C ASP A 140 1.76 1.24 9.31
N GLU A 141 1.32 0.12 8.75
CA GLU A 141 2.01 -1.16 8.84
C GLU A 141 2.08 -1.83 7.46
N ILE A 142 3.25 -2.39 7.14
CA ILE A 142 3.46 -3.18 5.92
C ILE A 142 2.89 -4.61 6.05
N GLU A 143 2.66 -5.08 7.27
CA GLU A 143 2.13 -6.41 7.57
C GLU A 143 1.24 -6.39 8.81
N ARG A 144 -0.07 -6.22 8.62
CA ARG A 144 -1.05 -6.32 9.71
C ARG A 144 -2.03 -7.47 9.48
N VAL A 145 -2.15 -8.34 10.48
CA VAL A 145 -3.19 -9.38 10.49
C VAL A 145 -4.54 -8.73 10.76
N VAL A 146 -5.53 -9.03 9.91
CA VAL A 146 -6.92 -8.63 10.12
C VAL A 146 -7.59 -9.65 11.03
N THR A 147 -8.33 -9.17 12.03
CA THR A 147 -9.02 -9.99 13.02
C THR A 147 -10.48 -9.58 13.14
N TRP A 148 -11.31 -10.54 13.56
CA TRP A 148 -12.73 -10.34 13.83
C TRP A 148 -13.07 -10.82 15.24
N THR A 149 -14.11 -10.24 15.85
CA THR A 149 -14.50 -10.47 17.25
C THR A 149 -14.56 -11.95 17.63
N ASP A 150 -15.21 -12.76 16.80
CA ASP A 150 -15.42 -14.20 17.04
C ASP A 150 -14.50 -15.08 16.17
N ALA A 151 -13.52 -14.51 15.48
CA ALA A 151 -12.65 -15.25 14.57
C ALA A 151 -11.25 -14.61 14.43
N GLU A 152 -10.27 -15.25 15.07
CA GLU A 152 -8.85 -14.90 14.92
C GLU A 152 -8.20 -15.48 13.66
N THR A 153 -8.85 -16.46 13.02
CA THR A 153 -8.32 -17.13 11.82
C THR A 153 -9.36 -17.29 10.73
N VAL A 154 -8.90 -17.27 9.48
CA VAL A 154 -9.71 -17.51 8.27
C VAL A 154 -9.62 -18.95 7.76
N SER A 155 -8.95 -19.84 8.51
CA SER A 155 -8.67 -21.23 8.11
C SER A 155 -9.91 -22.01 7.64
N ARG A 156 -11.06 -21.83 8.32
CA ARG A 156 -12.35 -22.44 7.98
C ARG A 156 -12.93 -22.04 6.61
N LEU A 157 -12.37 -20.99 6.00
CA LEU A 157 -12.76 -20.48 4.68
C LEU A 157 -11.78 -20.87 3.57
N ALA A 158 -10.64 -21.48 3.92
CA ALA A 158 -9.64 -21.90 2.94
C ALA A 158 -10.22 -22.89 1.93
N SER A 159 -9.67 -22.91 0.71
CA SER A 159 -10.14 -23.75 -0.40
C SER A 159 -11.59 -23.52 -0.86
N ARG A 160 -12.27 -22.48 -0.36
CA ARG A 160 -13.61 -22.08 -0.79
C ARG A 160 -13.54 -20.76 -1.56
N PRO A 161 -14.33 -20.57 -2.63
CA PRO A 161 -14.44 -19.27 -3.28
C PRO A 161 -15.06 -18.24 -2.33
N ILE A 162 -14.32 -17.18 -2.04
CA ILE A 162 -14.77 -16.05 -1.22
C ILE A 162 -14.55 -14.73 -1.96
N ARG A 163 -15.20 -13.68 -1.50
CA ARG A 163 -14.91 -12.29 -1.89
C ARG A 163 -14.49 -11.50 -0.66
N LEU A 164 -13.55 -10.58 -0.84
CA LEU A 164 -13.18 -9.62 0.19
C LEU A 164 -13.81 -8.28 -0.16
N ARG A 165 -14.62 -7.73 0.75
CA ARG A 165 -15.10 -6.35 0.68
C ARG A 165 -14.25 -5.52 1.64
N PHE A 166 -13.48 -4.60 1.07
CA PHE A 166 -12.69 -3.64 1.84
C PHE A 166 -13.47 -2.35 1.96
N ILE A 167 -13.59 -1.86 3.19
CA ILE A 167 -14.16 -0.56 3.51
C ILE A 167 -13.02 0.30 4.05
N LEU A 168 -12.83 1.47 3.45
CA LEU A 168 -11.75 2.39 3.76
C LEU A 168 -12.32 3.75 4.12
N LYS A 169 -11.69 4.42 5.07
CA LYS A 169 -11.96 5.82 5.40
C LYS A 169 -10.65 6.52 5.67
N ASP A 170 -10.36 7.57 4.90
CA ASP A 170 -9.10 8.31 4.93
C ASP A 170 -7.87 7.39 5.04
N ALA A 171 -7.81 6.45 4.11
CA ALA A 171 -6.90 5.32 4.15
C ALA A 171 -6.43 4.91 2.75
N ASP A 172 -5.23 4.34 2.73
CA ASP A 172 -4.57 3.74 1.58
C ASP A 172 -4.36 2.24 1.87
N LEU A 173 -4.87 1.36 1.02
CA LEU A 173 -4.57 -0.07 1.03
C LEU A 173 -3.65 -0.42 -0.15
N PHE A 174 -2.42 -0.84 0.14
CA PHE A 174 -1.40 -1.14 -0.86
C PHE A 174 -1.46 -2.59 -1.34
N SER A 175 -1.62 -3.53 -0.41
CA SER A 175 -1.70 -4.96 -0.75
C SER A 175 -2.43 -5.77 0.30
N PHE A 176 -2.83 -6.98 -0.07
CA PHE A 176 -3.35 -8.00 0.84
C PHE A 176 -2.89 -9.38 0.37
N ARG A 177 -2.73 -10.31 1.32
CA ARG A 177 -2.40 -11.72 1.04
C ARG A 177 -2.91 -12.62 2.15
N PHE A 178 -3.09 -13.89 1.80
CA PHE A 178 -3.28 -14.95 2.80
C PHE A 178 -1.92 -15.61 3.11
N ARG A 179 -1.70 -15.93 4.38
CA ARG A 179 -0.55 -16.68 4.90
C ARG A 179 -1.02 -17.92 5.61
#